data_AF-A0A527PIM3-F1
#
_entry.id   AF-A0A527PIM3-F1
#
_cell.length_a   1.000
_cell.length_b   1.000
_cell.length_c   1.000
_cell.angle_alpha   90.00
_cell.angle_beta   90.00
_cell.angle_gamma   90.00
#
_symmetry.space_group_name_H-M   'P 1'
#
loop_
_entity.id
_entity.type
_entity.pdbx_description
1 polymer ?
#
loop_
_entity_poly.entity_id
_entity_poly.type
_entity_poly.pdbx_seq_one_letter_code
_entity_poly.pdbx_strand_id
1 'polypeptide(L)'
;MALSIKNTEVERLARELARRRRVSVTEAIRQSLAREVARERMVPRDESSDLFQRLMAISDRAAQIPKRENAMTEDEILGYDELGIPTR
;
A
#
# COMPACT_ATOMS: atom_id res chain seq x y z
N MET A 1 2.47 14.40 -27.32
CA MET A 1 2.15 13.19 -28.11
C MET A 1 0.63 13.02 -28.17
N ALA A 2 0.10 12.41 -29.22
CA ALA A 2 -1.35 12.23 -29.40
C ALA A 2 -1.78 10.82 -28.93
N LEU A 3 -2.82 10.75 -28.11
CA LEU A 3 -3.50 9.51 -27.75
C LEU A 3 -4.65 9.29 -28.75
N SER A 4 -4.66 8.15 -29.45
CA SER A 4 -5.76 7.77 -30.33
C SER A 4 -6.62 6.70 -29.68
N ILE A 5 -7.90 7.00 -29.46
CA ILE A 5 -8.88 6.06 -28.90
C ILE A 5 -9.90 5.73 -29.98
N LYS A 6 -9.87 4.50 -30.51
CA LYS A 6 -10.80 4.01 -31.54
C LYS A 6 -12.02 3.34 -30.88
N ASN A 7 -12.84 4.13 -30.21
CA ASN A 7 -14.08 3.67 -29.58
C ASN A 7 -15.16 4.75 -29.67
N THR A 8 -16.26 4.45 -30.35
CA THR A 8 -17.37 5.37 -30.61
C THR A 8 -18.08 5.83 -29.34
N GLU A 9 -18.19 4.95 -28.33
CA GLU A 9 -18.80 5.29 -27.05
C GLU A 9 -17.95 6.28 -26.27
N VAL A 10 -16.62 6.05 -26.23
CA VAL A 10 -15.68 6.96 -25.56
C VAL A 10 -15.71 8.34 -26.23
N GLU A 11 -15.76 8.40 -27.56
CA GLU A 11 -15.87 9.67 -28.28
C GLU A 11 -17.17 10.41 -27.93
N ARG A 12 -18.31 9.70 -27.88
CA ARG A 12 -19.60 10.27 -27.49
C ARG A 12 -19.55 10.87 -26.08
N LEU A 13 -19.00 10.12 -25.12
CA LEU A 13 -18.84 10.56 -23.74
C LEU A 13 -17.91 11.78 -23.63
N ALA A 14 -16.78 11.77 -24.33
CA ALA A 14 -15.83 12.87 -24.31
C ALA A 14 -16.44 14.16 -24.90
N ARG A 15 -17.18 14.06 -26.00
CA ARG A 15 -17.91 15.19 -26.60
C ARG A 15 -19.02 15.71 -25.69
N GLU A 16 -19.77 14.82 -25.04
CA GLU A 16 -20.80 15.22 -24.08
C GLU A 16 -20.20 15.97 -22.89
N LEU A 17 -19.12 15.45 -22.32
CA LEU A 17 -18.41 16.07 -21.20
C LEU A 17 -17.86 17.45 -21.56
N ALA A 18 -17.27 17.57 -22.75
CA ALA A 18 -16.78 18.83 -23.29
C ALA A 18 -17.89 19.88 -23.44
N ARG A 19 -19.05 19.49 -24.01
CA ARG A 19 -20.21 20.38 -24.12
C ARG A 19 -20.71 20.86 -22.77
N ARG A 20 -20.88 19.95 -21.80
CA ARG A 20 -21.37 20.29 -20.45
C ARG A 20 -20.41 21.24 -19.72
N ARG A 21 -19.10 21.08 -19.92
CA ARG A 21 -18.05 21.88 -19.26
C ARG A 21 -17.63 23.13 -20.06
N ARG A 22 -18.13 23.31 -21.29
CA ARG A 22 -17.75 24.39 -22.21
C ARG A 22 -16.23 24.47 -22.46
N VAL A 23 -15.59 23.33 -22.61
CA VAL A 23 -14.16 23.21 -22.92
C VAL A 23 -13.94 22.35 -24.16
N SER A 24 -12.71 22.28 -24.68
CA SER A 24 -12.37 21.37 -25.78
C SER A 24 -12.47 19.90 -25.34
N VAL A 25 -12.65 18.99 -26.30
CA VAL A 25 -12.69 17.54 -26.04
C VAL A 25 -11.40 17.07 -25.34
N THR A 26 -10.26 17.55 -25.81
CA THR A 26 -8.94 17.26 -25.20
C THR A 26 -8.87 17.73 -23.75
N GLU A 27 -9.38 18.94 -23.47
CA GLU A 27 -9.34 19.50 -22.13
C GLU A 27 -10.29 18.76 -21.17
N ALA A 28 -11.47 18.36 -21.66
CA ALA A 28 -12.40 17.53 -20.89
C ALA A 28 -11.77 16.18 -20.49
N ILE A 29 -11.10 15.52 -21.44
CA ILE A 29 -10.39 14.26 -21.21
C ILE A 29 -9.24 14.47 -20.21
N ARG A 30 -8.40 15.49 -20.42
CA ARG A 30 -7.27 15.82 -19.54
C ARG A 30 -7.75 16.03 -18.10
N GLN A 31 -8.80 16.82 -17.90
CA GLN A 31 -9.35 17.07 -16.57
C GLN A 31 -9.96 15.81 -15.94
N SER A 32 -10.63 14.97 -16.72
CA SER A 32 -11.20 13.72 -16.21
C SER A 32 -10.11 12.76 -15.74
N LEU A 33 -9.08 12.56 -16.56
CA LEU A 33 -7.94 11.72 -16.22
C LEU A 33 -7.16 12.28 -15.03
N ALA A 34 -6.93 13.60 -14.97
CA ALA A 34 -6.24 14.22 -13.86
C ALA A 34 -6.99 14.02 -12.52
N ARG A 35 -8.32 14.13 -12.53
CA ARG A 35 -9.15 13.87 -11.34
C ARG A 35 -9.06 12.42 -10.90
N GLU A 36 -9.12 11.48 -11.84
CA GLU A 36 -9.06 10.05 -11.51
C GLU A 36 -7.68 9.64 -11.01
N VAL A 37 -6.61 10.12 -11.64
CA VAL A 37 -5.24 9.91 -11.15
C VAL A 37 -5.05 10.52 -9.76
N ALA A 38 -5.60 11.69 -9.48
CA ALA A 38 -5.53 12.29 -8.15
C ALA A 38 -6.27 11.44 -7.10
N ARG A 39 -7.45 10.92 -7.43
CA ARG A 39 -8.22 10.00 -6.57
C ARG A 39 -7.42 8.73 -6.28
N GLU A 40 -6.89 8.09 -7.33
CA GLU A 40 -6.12 6.85 -7.23
C GLU A 40 -4.79 7.04 -6.48
N ARG A 41 -4.21 8.24 -6.47
CA ARG A 41 -3.04 8.58 -5.64
C ARG A 41 -3.37 8.77 -4.17
N MET A 42 -4.59 9.19 -3.85
CA MET A 42 -5.05 9.40 -2.47
C MET A 42 -5.46 8.10 -1.79
N VAL A 43 -5.94 7.12 -2.57
CA VAL A 43 -6.14 5.76 -2.08
C VAL A 43 -4.77 5.10 -1.98
N PRO A 44 -4.29 4.69 -0.79
CA PRO A 44 -3.07 3.91 -0.68
C PRO A 44 -3.29 2.63 -1.49
N ARG A 45 -2.62 2.50 -2.64
CA ARG A 45 -2.81 1.36 -3.55
C ARG A 45 -2.28 0.05 -2.97
N ASP A 46 -1.88 0.03 -1.71
CA ASP A 46 -1.15 -1.08 -1.14
C ASP A 46 -1.15 -1.02 0.40
N GLU A 47 -2.31 -1.17 1.04
CA GLU A 47 -2.33 -1.46 2.49
C GLU A 47 -1.52 -2.72 2.81
N SER A 48 -1.45 -3.68 1.86
CA SER A 48 -0.59 -4.86 1.95
C SER A 48 0.90 -4.50 1.98
N SER A 49 1.37 -3.63 1.09
CA SER A 49 2.77 -3.19 1.10
C SER A 49 3.07 -2.30 2.31
N ASP A 50 2.18 -1.39 2.73
CA ASP A 50 2.41 -0.58 3.92
C ASP A 50 2.48 -1.43 5.20
N LEU A 51 1.56 -2.40 5.39
CA LEU A 51 1.63 -3.34 6.50
C LEU A 51 2.91 -4.17 6.44
N PHE A 52 3.25 -4.72 5.28
CA PHE A 52 4.48 -5.50 5.10
C PHE A 52 5.73 -4.68 5.44
N GLN A 53 5.83 -3.45 4.94
CA GLN A 53 6.94 -2.54 5.23
C GLN A 53 7.04 -2.20 6.71
N ARG A 54 5.89 -1.98 7.37
CA ARG A 54 5.85 -1.73 8.83
C ARG A 54 6.31 -2.95 9.62
N LEU A 55 5.88 -4.15 9.24
CA LEU A 55 6.31 -5.40 9.88
C LEU A 55 7.82 -5.62 9.71
N MET A 56 8.35 -5.42 8.50
CA MET A 56 9.78 -5.50 8.24
C MET A 56 10.58 -4.48 9.07
N ALA A 57 10.11 -3.23 9.16
CA ALA A 57 10.76 -2.20 9.99
C ALA A 57 10.74 -2.50 11.50
N ILE A 58 9.76 -3.28 11.99
CA ILE A 58 9.74 -3.77 13.37
C ILE A 58 10.74 -4.92 13.52
N SER A 59 10.74 -5.87 12.59
CA SER A 59 11.66 -7.01 12.58
C SER A 59 13.12 -6.57 12.57
N ASP A 60 13.47 -5.62 11.68
CA ASP A 60 14.84 -5.10 11.56
C ASP A 60 15.29 -4.38 12.84
N ARG A 61 14.40 -3.62 13.49
CA ARG A 61 14.71 -2.99 14.78
C ARG A 61 14.90 -4.03 15.88
N ALA A 62 14.09 -5.08 15.92
CA ALA A 62 14.22 -6.15 16.90
C ALA A 62 15.54 -6.93 16.69
N ALA A 63 15.94 -7.17 15.44
CA ALA A 63 17.17 -7.86 15.09
C ALA A 63 18.44 -7.09 15.48
N GLN A 64 18.36 -5.76 15.62
CA GLN A 64 19.48 -4.92 16.06
C GLN A 64 19.73 -4.97 17.58
N ILE A 65 18.82 -5.56 18.37
CA ILE A 65 18.99 -5.66 19.82
C ILE A 65 20.15 -6.61 20.13
N PRO A 66 21.22 -6.16 20.83
CA PRO A 66 22.35 -7.01 21.18
C PRO A 66 21.90 -8.22 22.01
N LYS A 67 22.48 -9.39 21.72
CA LYS A 67 22.26 -10.60 22.52
C LYS A 67 22.79 -10.38 23.94
N ARG A 68 22.05 -10.88 24.94
CA ARG A 68 22.49 -10.86 26.34
C ARG A 68 23.73 -11.74 26.49
N GLU A 69 24.71 -11.27 27.26
CA GLU A 69 25.96 -11.98 27.55
C GLU A 69 25.70 -13.35 28.21
N ASN A 70 24.67 -13.43 29.07
CA ASN A 70 24.19 -14.66 29.69
C ASN A 70 22.75 -14.95 29.23
N ALA A 71 22.59 -15.24 27.94
CA ALA A 71 21.29 -15.61 27.39
C ALA A 71 20.83 -16.94 28.00
N MET A 72 19.64 -16.91 28.59
CA MET A 72 18.98 -18.11 29.10
C MET A 72 18.54 -19.01 27.94
N THR A 73 18.48 -20.32 28.16
CA THR A 73 17.88 -21.26 27.21
C THR A 73 16.36 -21.07 27.14
N GLU A 74 15.72 -21.60 26.10
CA GLU A 74 14.26 -21.54 25.96
C GLU A 74 13.55 -22.12 27.19
N ASP A 75 14.03 -23.26 27.69
CA ASP A 75 13.48 -23.91 28.89
C ASP A 75 13.69 -23.08 30.16
N GLU A 76 14.86 -22.45 30.33
CA GLU A 76 15.12 -21.56 31.45
C GLU A 76 14.24 -20.31 31.41
N ILE A 77 13.93 -19.79 30.22
CA ILE A 77 13.03 -18.65 30.01
C ILE A 77 11.59 -19.03 30.37
N LEU A 78 11.16 -20.22 29.93
CA LEU A 78 9.84 -20.76 30.25
C LEU A 78 9.70 -21.07 31.74
N GLY A 79 10.78 -21.50 32.40
CA GLY A 79 10.81 -21.79 33.84
C GLY A 79 10.08 -23.07 34.22
N TYR A 80 9.92 -24.00 33.27
CA TYR A 80 9.34 -25.32 33.48
C TYR A 80 10.39 -26.39 33.18
N ASP A 81 10.41 -27.47 33.96
CA ASP A 81 11.18 -28.66 33.61
C ASP A 81 10.49 -29.49 32.50
N GLU A 82 11.12 -30.58 32.08
CA GLU A 82 10.59 -31.49 31.04
C GLU A 82 9.22 -32.11 31.39
N LEU A 83 8.81 -32.05 32.66
CA LEU A 83 7.53 -32.55 33.15
C LEU A 83 6.49 -31.43 33.31
N GLY A 84 6.82 -30.20 32.94
CA GLY A 84 5.94 -29.04 33.07
C GLY A 84 5.83 -28.52 34.50
N ILE A 85 6.78 -28.85 35.38
CA ILE A 85 6.79 -28.38 36.77
C ILE A 85 7.56 -27.04 36.83
N PRO A 86 6.99 -25.99 37.46
CA PRO A 86 7.68 -24.74 37.66
C PRO A 86 8.99 -24.95 38.44
N THR A 87 10.10 -24.51 37.87
CA THR A 87 11.44 -24.58 38.49
C THR A 87 11.86 -23.26 39.16
N ARG A 88 10.92 -22.31 39.29
CA ARG A 88 11.10 -20.99 39.92
C ARG A 88 9.96 -20.62 40.84
#